data_AF-A0A3Q9NGS4-F1
#
_entry.id   AF-A0A3Q9NGS4-F1
#
_cell.length_a   1.000
_cell.length_b   1.000
_cell.length_c   1.000
_cell.angle_alpha   90.00
_cell.angle_beta   90.00
_cell.angle_gamma   90.00
#
_symmetry.space_group_name_H-M   'P 1'
#
loop_
_entity.id
_entity.type
_entity.pdbx_description
1 polymer ?
#
loop_
_entity_poly.entity_id
_entity_poly.type
_entity_poly.pdbx_seq_one_letter_code
_entity_poly.pdbx_strand_id
1 'polypeptide(L)'
;MNKECTHKHPFSRTGDSARSQRGFTLIEILVTVFILAIGLLGLAGLTLEGMRNNQGAYLRTQASILAYDMADRMRANKERASDYAGFSTDGASTTLPACATDAAGCTPADQATVDKVEWTRQIQGVGSDMVLLPGGVGTIQFDAATSRFTITVTWDEVAREGDAGETISGDGSYTVRFLL
;
A
#
# COMPACT_ATOMS: atom_id res chain seq x y z
N MET A 1 31.78 33.76 -88.78
CA MET A 1 30.53 34.36 -89.31
C MET A 1 29.53 34.43 -88.16
N ASN A 2 29.43 35.62 -87.56
CA ASN A 2 28.35 36.23 -86.80
C ASN A 2 27.17 35.32 -86.39
N LYS A 3 26.78 35.35 -85.11
CA LYS A 3 25.84 36.36 -84.58
C LYS A 3 25.65 36.17 -83.08
N GLU A 4 25.79 37.28 -82.35
CA GLU A 4 25.30 37.45 -80.99
C GLU A 4 23.78 37.23 -80.94
N CYS A 5 23.30 36.53 -79.92
CA CYS A 5 21.91 36.61 -79.47
C CYS A 5 21.91 36.91 -77.97
N THR A 6 21.79 38.20 -77.69
CA THR A 6 21.57 38.79 -76.37
C THR A 6 20.14 38.50 -75.92
N HIS A 7 19.93 37.37 -75.24
CA HIS A 7 18.65 37.10 -74.58
C HIS A 7 18.73 37.49 -73.10
N LYS A 8 18.25 38.69 -72.78
CA LYS A 8 18.02 39.15 -71.41
C LYS A 8 16.81 38.40 -70.83
N HIS A 9 17.05 37.35 -70.04
CA HIS A 9 15.98 36.80 -69.20
C HIS A 9 15.78 37.68 -67.96
N PRO A 10 14.56 38.15 -67.67
CA PRO A 10 14.26 38.85 -66.44
C PRO A 10 14.31 37.87 -65.25
N PHE A 11 15.05 38.26 -64.23
CA PHE A 11 15.15 37.59 -62.94
C PHE A 11 13.77 37.65 -62.25
N SER A 12 12.98 36.58 -62.34
CA SER A 12 11.75 36.45 -61.55
C SER A 12 12.15 36.14 -60.10
N ARG A 13 12.13 37.17 -59.25
CA ARG A 13 12.10 36.97 -57.80
C ARG A 13 10.75 36.35 -57.44
N THR A 14 10.73 35.04 -57.22
CA THR A 14 9.64 34.41 -56.47
C THR A 14 9.62 35.09 -55.11
N GLY A 15 8.58 35.89 -54.86
CA GLY A 15 8.38 36.54 -53.58
C GLY A 15 8.23 35.48 -52.51
N ASP A 16 9.24 35.37 -51.63
CA ASP A 16 9.05 34.70 -50.35
C ASP A 16 7.90 35.42 -49.66
N SER A 17 6.78 34.70 -49.55
CA SER A 17 5.68 35.12 -48.71
C SER A 17 6.21 35.08 -47.28
N ALA A 18 6.71 36.21 -46.79
CA ALA A 18 7.07 36.37 -45.40
C ALA A 18 5.82 36.08 -44.58
N ARG A 19 5.72 34.84 -44.07
CA ARG A 19 4.72 34.49 -43.06
C ARG A 19 4.89 35.50 -41.95
N SER A 20 3.89 36.35 -41.78
CA SER A 20 3.81 37.26 -40.64
C SER A 20 3.96 36.41 -39.39
N GLN A 21 5.09 36.56 -38.69
CA GLN A 21 5.25 36.07 -37.34
C GLN A 21 4.24 36.84 -36.49
N ARG A 22 3.07 36.25 -36.29
CA ARG A 22 2.12 36.71 -35.28
C ARG A 22 2.74 36.36 -33.93
N GLY A 23 3.43 37.33 -33.33
CA GLY A 23 3.92 37.20 -31.96
C GLY A 23 2.76 36.91 -31.01
N PHE A 24 2.99 36.05 -30.03
CA PHE A 24 2.02 35.76 -28.98
C PHE A 24 1.66 37.05 -28.25
N THR A 25 0.37 37.27 -28.03
CA THR A 25 -0.08 38.42 -27.25
C THR A 25 0.23 38.17 -25.76
N LEU A 26 0.57 39.21 -24.99
CA LEU A 26 0.89 39.06 -23.57
C LEU A 26 -0.29 38.47 -22.76
N ILE A 27 -1.52 38.73 -23.21
CA ILE A 27 -2.74 38.14 -22.65
C ILE A 27 -2.85 36.64 -22.90
N GLU A 28 -2.35 36.14 -24.03
CA GLU A 28 -2.38 34.72 -24.37
C GLU A 28 -1.46 33.91 -23.46
N ILE A 29 -0.27 34.43 -23.15
CA ILE A 29 0.66 33.80 -22.20
C ILE A 29 0.08 33.83 -20.78
N LEU A 30 -0.60 34.91 -20.40
CA LEU A 30 -1.23 35.02 -19.09
C LEU A 30 -2.36 33.99 -18.92
N VAL A 31 -3.18 33.80 -19.96
CA VAL A 31 -4.25 32.80 -19.96
C VAL A 31 -3.69 31.38 -19.97
N THR A 32 -2.62 31.10 -20.72
CA THR A 32 -2.02 29.74 -20.72
C THR A 32 -1.41 29.38 -19.37
N VAL A 33 -0.69 30.30 -18.73
CA VAL A 33 -0.14 30.08 -17.39
C VAL A 33 -1.27 29.95 -16.35
N PHE A 34 -2.35 30.70 -16.48
CA PHE A 34 -3.53 30.58 -15.61
C PHE A 34 -4.19 29.19 -15.71
N ILE A 35 -4.45 28.71 -16.93
CA ILE A 35 -5.02 27.38 -17.16
C ILE A 35 -4.06 26.29 -16.65
N LEU A 36 -2.75 26.43 -16.92
CA LEU A 36 -1.72 25.51 -16.45
C LEU A 36 -1.68 25.45 -14.92
N ALA A 37 -1.77 26.59 -14.24
CA ALA A 37 -1.79 26.64 -12.78
C ALA A 37 -2.97 25.86 -12.19
N ILE A 38 -4.18 26.01 -12.75
CA ILE A 38 -5.36 25.24 -12.34
C ILE A 38 -5.16 23.75 -12.61
N GLY A 39 -4.61 23.39 -13.79
CA GLY A 39 -4.32 22.01 -14.13
C GLY A 39 -3.35 21.32 -13.17
N LEU A 40 -2.28 22.03 -12.75
CA LEU A 40 -1.30 21.51 -11.80
C LEU A 40 -1.88 21.35 -10.39
N LEU A 41 -2.76 22.24 -9.95
CA LEU A 41 -3.49 22.10 -8.68
C LEU A 41 -4.39 20.86 -8.69
N GLY A 42 -5.10 20.62 -9.80
CA GLY A 42 -5.91 19.41 -9.99
C GLY A 42 -5.06 18.13 -9.95
N LEU A 43 -3.91 18.13 -10.63
CA LEU A 43 -2.97 17.01 -10.61
C LEU A 43 -2.42 16.74 -9.21
N ALA A 44 -2.06 17.77 -8.45
CA ALA A 44 -1.58 17.64 -7.09
C ALA A 44 -2.63 16.98 -6.16
N GLY A 45 -3.91 17.31 -6.33
CA GLY A 45 -4.98 16.62 -5.61
C GLY A 45 -5.06 15.13 -5.93
N LEU A 46 -4.95 14.77 -7.21
CA LEU A 46 -4.97 13.37 -7.64
C LEU A 46 -3.74 12.58 -7.15
N THR A 47 -2.56 13.19 -7.12
CA THR A 47 -1.34 12.51 -6.62
C THR A 47 -1.43 12.24 -5.12
N LEU A 48 -1.96 13.16 -4.33
CA LEU A 48 -2.20 12.97 -2.90
C LEU A 48 -3.18 11.82 -2.63
N GLU A 49 -4.29 11.78 -3.37
CA GLU A 49 -5.28 10.70 -3.24
C GLU A 49 -4.71 9.34 -3.67
N GLY A 50 -3.89 9.33 -4.74
CA GLY A 50 -3.17 8.13 -5.17
C GLY A 50 -2.24 7.58 -4.09
N MET A 51 -1.47 8.45 -3.41
CA MET A 51 -0.60 8.03 -2.30
C MET A 51 -1.38 7.44 -1.13
N ARG A 52 -2.52 8.05 -0.76
CA ARG A 52 -3.40 7.53 0.30
C ARG A 52 -3.95 6.15 -0.03
N ASN A 53 -4.43 5.95 -1.25
CA ASN A 53 -4.93 4.65 -1.70
C ASN A 53 -3.84 3.58 -1.72
N ASN A 54 -2.63 3.94 -2.14
CA ASN A 54 -1.47 3.06 -2.09
C ASN A 54 -1.12 2.65 -0.66
N GLN A 55 -1.15 3.59 0.29
CA GLN A 55 -0.90 3.28 1.71
C GLN A 55 -1.95 2.32 2.27
N GLY A 56 -3.24 2.54 2.01
CA GLY A 56 -4.30 1.62 2.45
C GLY A 56 -4.17 0.23 1.82
N ALA A 57 -3.82 0.14 0.54
CA ALA A 57 -3.56 -1.12 -0.14
C ALA A 57 -2.34 -1.86 0.43
N TYR A 58 -1.28 -1.11 0.78
CA TYR A 58 -0.10 -1.65 1.46
C TYR A 58 -0.46 -2.27 2.81
N LEU A 59 -1.21 -1.56 3.67
CA LEU A 59 -1.64 -2.09 4.98
C LEU A 59 -2.49 -3.36 4.84
N ARG A 60 -3.46 -3.37 3.91
CA ARG A 60 -4.25 -4.57 3.61
C ARG A 60 -3.38 -5.75 3.16
N THR A 61 -2.33 -5.48 2.38
CA THR A 61 -1.39 -6.50 1.93
C THR A 61 -0.61 -7.07 3.12
N GLN A 62 -0.07 -6.21 3.98
CA GLN A 62 0.63 -6.64 5.19
C GLN A 62 -0.27 -7.46 6.13
N ALA A 63 -1.50 -7.02 6.36
CA ALA A 63 -2.47 -7.76 7.18
C ALA A 63 -2.82 -9.13 6.56
N SER A 64 -2.93 -9.21 5.24
CA SER A 64 -3.15 -10.48 4.56
C SER A 64 -2.00 -11.46 4.73
N ILE A 65 -0.76 -10.97 4.60
CA ILE A 65 0.45 -11.78 4.80
C ILE A 65 0.49 -12.32 6.23
N LEU A 66 0.24 -11.47 7.22
CA LEU A 66 0.25 -11.87 8.64
C LEU A 66 -0.88 -12.87 8.97
N ALA A 67 -2.06 -12.74 8.36
CA ALA A 67 -3.14 -13.68 8.56
C ALA A 67 -2.85 -15.06 7.94
N TYR A 68 -2.26 -15.08 6.73
CA TYR A 68 -1.85 -16.33 6.08
C TYR A 68 -0.66 -16.98 6.78
N ASP A 69 0.33 -16.21 7.24
CA ASP A 69 1.47 -16.72 8.01
C ASP A 69 0.99 -17.52 9.24
N MET A 70 0.07 -16.95 10.03
CA MET A 70 -0.51 -17.67 11.16
C MET A 70 -1.34 -18.89 10.73
N ALA A 71 -2.12 -18.79 9.65
CA ALA A 71 -2.87 -19.94 9.13
C ALA A 71 -1.93 -21.09 8.73
N ASP A 72 -0.78 -20.78 8.13
CA ASP A 72 0.20 -21.77 7.69
C ASP A 72 0.97 -22.38 8.87
N ARG A 73 1.29 -21.60 9.91
CA ARG A 73 1.82 -22.12 11.18
C ARG A 73 0.86 -23.12 11.84
N MET A 74 -0.43 -22.78 11.90
CA MET A 74 -1.46 -23.67 12.43
C MET A 74 -1.59 -24.96 11.60
N ARG A 75 -1.46 -24.88 10.28
CA ARG A 75 -1.44 -26.07 9.41
C ARG A 75 -0.21 -26.94 9.65
N ALA A 76 0.95 -26.33 9.88
CA ALA A 76 2.18 -27.04 10.20
C ALA A 76 2.07 -27.78 11.56
N ASN A 77 1.36 -27.20 12.52
CA ASN A 77 1.13 -27.76 13.85
C ASN A 77 -0.32 -28.25 14.07
N LYS A 78 -0.91 -28.88 13.05
CA LYS A 78 -2.35 -29.25 13.05
C LYS A 78 -2.77 -30.15 14.22
N GLU A 79 -1.88 -31.01 14.72
CA GLU A 79 -2.19 -31.92 15.84
C GLU A 79 -2.47 -31.16 17.15
N ARG A 80 -1.99 -29.92 17.25
CA ARG A 80 -2.18 -29.02 18.39
C ARG A 80 -2.98 -27.77 18.01
N ALA A 81 -3.80 -27.85 16.97
CA ALA A 81 -4.62 -26.73 16.50
C ALA A 81 -5.51 -26.08 17.58
N SER A 82 -5.98 -26.87 18.55
CA SER A 82 -6.76 -26.37 19.69
C SER A 82 -6.01 -25.34 20.54
N ASP A 83 -4.67 -25.41 20.58
CA ASP A 83 -3.83 -24.58 21.46
C ASP A 83 -3.73 -23.12 20.94
N TYR A 84 -4.21 -22.88 19.72
CA TYR A 84 -4.32 -21.55 19.09
C TYR A 84 -5.70 -20.91 19.30
N ALA A 85 -6.72 -21.69 19.67
CA ALA A 85 -8.09 -21.21 19.74
C ALA A 85 -8.27 -20.15 20.85
N GLY A 86 -8.97 -19.06 20.52
CA GLY A 86 -9.27 -17.97 21.46
C GLY A 86 -8.09 -17.03 21.73
N PHE A 87 -7.01 -17.13 20.96
CA PHE A 87 -5.85 -16.26 21.13
C PHE A 87 -6.11 -14.84 20.59
N SER A 88 -5.57 -13.84 21.28
CA SER A 88 -5.48 -12.45 20.83
C SER A 88 -4.08 -11.94 21.10
N THR A 89 -3.54 -11.12 20.19
CA THR A 89 -2.27 -10.44 20.40
C THR A 89 -2.39 -9.22 21.31
N ASP A 90 -3.60 -8.73 21.59
CA ASP A 90 -3.81 -7.57 22.46
C ASP A 90 -3.40 -7.92 23.90
N GLY A 91 -2.43 -7.17 24.44
CA GLY A 91 -1.82 -7.44 25.74
C GLY A 91 -1.08 -8.78 25.86
N ALA A 92 -0.82 -9.48 24.75
CA ALA A 92 -0.14 -10.77 24.77
C ALA A 92 1.36 -10.65 25.10
N SER A 93 1.93 -11.74 25.62
CA SER A 93 3.36 -11.81 25.89
C SER A 93 4.17 -11.77 24.59
N THR A 94 5.27 -11.03 24.62
CA THR A 94 6.25 -10.91 23.53
C THR A 94 7.55 -11.65 23.83
N THR A 95 7.59 -12.37 24.97
CA THR A 95 8.75 -13.15 25.41
C THR A 95 8.68 -14.56 24.84
N LEU A 96 9.71 -14.96 24.10
CA LEU A 96 9.80 -16.30 23.53
C LEU A 96 10.07 -17.35 24.62
N PRO A 97 9.45 -18.54 24.50
CA PRO A 97 9.83 -19.70 25.28
C PRO A 97 11.31 -20.05 25.10
N ALA A 98 11.98 -20.53 26.16
CA ALA A 98 13.40 -20.89 26.12
C ALA A 98 13.72 -21.97 25.05
N CYS A 99 12.76 -22.85 24.77
CA CYS A 99 12.90 -23.90 23.76
C CYS A 99 13.16 -23.35 22.35
N ALA A 100 12.76 -22.09 22.06
CA ALA A 100 12.97 -21.46 20.76
C ALA A 100 14.46 -21.25 20.42
N THR A 101 15.31 -21.22 21.44
CA THR A 101 16.77 -21.06 21.30
C THR A 101 17.55 -22.32 21.72
N ASP A 102 16.85 -23.37 22.15
CA ASP A 102 17.47 -24.62 22.56
C ASP A 102 17.81 -25.48 21.33
N ALA A 103 18.94 -26.19 21.37
CA ALA A 103 19.34 -27.13 20.34
C ALA A 103 18.36 -28.32 20.22
N ALA A 104 17.65 -28.65 21.31
CA ALA A 104 16.61 -29.67 21.30
C ALA A 104 15.32 -29.24 20.56
N GLY A 105 15.13 -27.93 20.35
CA GLY A 105 13.91 -27.35 19.79
C GLY A 105 12.70 -27.39 20.73
N CYS A 106 11.54 -27.01 20.22
CA CYS A 106 10.27 -26.98 20.96
C CYS A 106 9.43 -28.24 20.74
N THR A 107 8.69 -28.65 21.78
CA THR A 107 7.63 -29.65 21.61
C THR A 107 6.49 -29.06 20.77
N PRO A 108 5.61 -29.87 20.15
CA PRO A 108 4.45 -29.34 19.41
C PRO A 108 3.53 -28.42 20.25
N ALA A 109 3.44 -28.65 21.57
CA ALA A 109 2.67 -27.80 22.47
C ALA A 109 3.37 -26.44 22.71
N ASP A 110 4.69 -26.46 22.93
CA ASP A 110 5.47 -25.23 23.10
C ASP A 110 5.58 -24.45 21.77
N GLN A 111 5.58 -25.16 20.63
CA GLN A 111 5.61 -24.56 19.30
C GLN A 111 4.40 -23.66 19.07
N ALA A 112 3.22 -24.04 19.53
CA ALA A 112 2.04 -23.17 19.46
C ALA A 112 2.25 -21.87 20.26
N THR A 113 2.96 -21.93 21.38
CA THR A 113 3.31 -20.73 22.16
C THR A 113 4.34 -19.87 21.45
N VAL A 114 5.37 -20.48 20.84
CA VAL A 114 6.34 -19.77 19.99
C VAL A 114 5.63 -19.04 18.86
N ASP A 115 4.76 -19.72 18.12
CA ASP A 115 4.03 -19.13 16.99
C ASP A 115 3.18 -17.93 17.42
N LYS A 116 2.45 -18.06 18.53
CA LYS A 116 1.64 -16.97 19.11
C LYS A 116 2.49 -15.76 19.49
N VAL A 117 3.65 -15.99 20.11
CA VAL A 117 4.56 -14.92 20.52
C VAL A 117 5.20 -14.25 19.31
N GLU A 118 5.72 -15.01 18.35
CA GLU A 118 6.32 -14.44 17.13
C GLU A 118 5.31 -13.62 16.34
N TRP A 119 4.08 -14.12 16.19
CA TRP A 119 3.03 -13.38 15.51
C TRP A 119 2.64 -12.10 16.25
N THR A 120 2.59 -12.14 17.58
CA THR A 120 2.40 -10.94 18.41
C THR A 120 3.52 -9.93 18.16
N ARG A 121 4.77 -10.38 18.13
CA ARG A 121 5.93 -9.51 17.89
C ARG A 121 5.90 -8.86 16.51
N GLN A 122 5.51 -9.60 15.48
CA GLN A 122 5.36 -9.10 14.12
C GLN A 122 4.23 -8.06 13.99
N ILE A 123 3.08 -8.32 14.62
CA ILE A 123 1.94 -7.39 14.59
C ILE A 123 2.25 -6.11 15.37
N GLN A 124 2.83 -6.25 16.56
CA GLN A 124 3.11 -5.11 17.45
C GLN A 124 4.43 -4.40 17.15
N GLY A 125 5.27 -4.94 16.27
CA GLY A 125 6.57 -4.38 15.92
C GLY A 125 7.53 -4.26 17.11
N VAL A 126 7.69 -5.35 17.86
CA VAL A 126 8.57 -5.39 19.04
C VAL A 126 9.72 -6.39 18.85
N GLY A 127 10.79 -6.22 19.63
CA GLY A 127 12.00 -7.01 19.48
C GLY A 127 12.81 -6.53 18.27
N SER A 128 13.03 -7.42 17.30
CA SER A 128 13.72 -7.13 16.03
C SER A 128 12.77 -6.66 14.93
N ASP A 129 11.47 -6.70 15.17
CA ASP A 129 10.44 -6.45 14.15
C ASP A 129 10.00 -4.98 14.16
N MET A 130 9.61 -4.46 13.00
CA MET A 130 9.08 -3.10 12.84
C MET A 130 7.55 -3.12 12.92
N VAL A 131 6.94 -2.04 13.40
CA VAL A 131 5.47 -1.88 13.41
C VAL A 131 4.98 -1.80 11.96
N LEU A 132 4.36 -2.88 11.46
CA LEU A 132 3.83 -2.97 10.09
C LEU A 132 2.39 -2.44 9.98
N LEU A 133 1.63 -2.57 11.07
CA LEU A 133 0.22 -2.22 11.17
C LEU A 133 0.02 -1.30 12.38
N PRO A 134 -0.25 0.00 12.17
CA PRO A 134 -0.61 0.89 13.26
C PRO A 134 -1.83 0.34 14.02
N GLY A 135 -1.78 0.28 15.35
CA GLY A 135 -2.86 -0.29 16.17
C GLY A 135 -3.17 -1.76 15.87
N GLY A 136 -2.21 -2.50 15.29
CA GLY A 136 -2.41 -3.87 14.83
C GLY A 136 -2.84 -4.83 15.94
N VAL A 137 -3.93 -5.58 15.70
CA VAL A 137 -4.36 -6.68 16.59
C VAL A 137 -4.72 -7.90 15.76
N GLY A 138 -4.18 -9.06 16.15
CA GLY A 138 -4.51 -10.36 15.60
C GLY A 138 -5.38 -11.17 16.57
N THR A 139 -6.39 -11.85 16.05
CA THR A 139 -7.23 -12.78 16.82
C THR A 139 -7.41 -14.11 16.08
N ILE A 140 -7.52 -15.19 16.86
CA ILE A 140 -7.77 -16.55 16.38
C ILE A 140 -9.00 -17.10 17.09
N GLN A 141 -10.03 -17.45 16.34
CA GLN A 141 -11.28 -17.98 16.86
C GLN A 141 -11.54 -19.36 16.27
N PHE A 142 -12.02 -20.30 17.09
CA PHE A 142 -12.44 -21.61 16.66
C PHE A 142 -13.95 -21.77 16.87
N ASP A 143 -14.66 -22.11 15.80
CA ASP A 143 -16.07 -22.47 15.85
C ASP A 143 -16.21 -23.99 15.87
N ALA A 144 -16.57 -24.53 17.04
CA ALA A 144 -16.73 -25.96 17.26
C ALA A 144 -17.93 -26.56 16.49
N ALA A 145 -18.93 -25.77 16.12
CA ALA A 145 -20.08 -26.28 15.37
C ALA A 145 -19.75 -26.54 13.89
N THR A 146 -18.84 -25.74 13.32
CA THR A 146 -18.41 -25.87 11.92
C THR A 146 -16.98 -26.40 11.77
N SER A 147 -16.28 -26.66 12.88
CA SER A 147 -14.86 -27.03 12.95
C SER A 147 -13.93 -26.05 12.22
N ARG A 148 -14.31 -24.77 12.14
CA ARG A 148 -13.55 -23.75 11.40
C ARG A 148 -12.74 -22.84 12.30
N PHE A 149 -11.52 -22.56 11.87
CA PHE A 149 -10.72 -21.47 12.39
C PHE A 149 -10.98 -20.19 11.61
N THR A 150 -11.03 -19.07 12.33
CA THR A 150 -11.13 -17.72 11.79
C THR A 150 -9.97 -16.91 12.36
N ILE A 151 -9.09 -16.44 11.49
CA ILE A 151 -8.02 -15.51 11.84
C ILE A 151 -8.43 -14.14 11.36
N THR A 152 -8.40 -13.15 12.24
CA THR A 152 -8.71 -11.76 11.92
C THR A 152 -7.56 -10.87 12.36
N VAL A 153 -7.07 -10.04 11.44
CA VAL A 153 -6.07 -9.00 11.70
C VAL A 153 -6.74 -7.65 11.48
N THR A 154 -6.71 -6.80 12.49
CA THR A 154 -7.21 -5.42 12.43
C THR A 154 -6.07 -4.42 12.56
N TRP A 155 -6.25 -3.23 12.02
CA TRP A 155 -5.30 -2.12 12.11
C TRP A 155 -6.04 -0.79 11.98
N ASP A 156 -5.40 0.28 12.43
CA ASP A 156 -5.89 1.65 12.26
C ASP A 156 -5.52 2.16 10.86
N GLU A 157 -6.52 2.51 10.04
CA GLU A 157 -6.27 3.31 8.85
C GLU A 157 -5.99 4.77 9.25
N VAL A 158 -5.23 5.47 8.40
CA VAL A 158 -4.94 6.89 8.58
C VAL A 158 -6.27 7.65 8.66
N ALA A 159 -6.44 8.40 9.74
CA ALA A 159 -7.64 9.18 9.98
C ALA A 159 -7.97 10.08 8.78
N ARG A 160 -9.25 10.09 8.40
CA ARG A 160 -9.78 11.12 7.51
C ARG A 160 -10.14 12.31 8.40
N GLU A 161 -9.60 13.49 8.08
CA GLU A 161 -10.17 14.74 8.60
C GLU A 161 -11.60 14.83 8.06
N GLY A 162 -12.57 14.51 8.91
CA GLY A 162 -13.96 14.89 8.73
C GLY A 162 -14.14 16.38 9.01
N ASP A 163 -15.39 16.84 8.88
CA ASP A 163 -15.74 18.22 9.25
C ASP A 163 -15.30 18.53 10.70
N ALA A 164 -15.07 19.80 11.00
CA ALA A 164 -14.26 20.27 12.14
C ALA A 164 -14.51 19.50 13.46
N GLY A 165 -13.61 18.57 13.79
CA GLY A 165 -13.55 17.87 15.07
C GLY A 165 -13.85 16.36 15.03
N GLU A 166 -14.21 15.78 13.88
CA GLU A 166 -14.46 14.34 13.77
C GLU A 166 -13.28 13.61 13.13
N THR A 167 -12.43 13.01 13.98
CA THR A 167 -11.43 12.03 13.54
C THR A 167 -12.12 10.69 13.35
N ILE A 168 -12.51 10.38 12.11
CA ILE A 168 -12.95 9.02 11.77
C ILE A 168 -11.68 8.18 11.62
N SER A 169 -11.29 7.46 12.67
CA SER A 169 -10.40 6.30 12.51
C SER A 169 -11.18 5.23 11.75
N GLY A 170 -10.81 4.96 10.51
CA GLY A 170 -11.27 3.76 9.83
C GLY A 170 -10.52 2.56 10.41
N ASP A 171 -11.22 1.60 10.99
CA ASP A 171 -10.62 0.34 11.38
C ASP A 171 -10.54 -0.58 10.15
N GLY A 172 -9.32 -0.87 9.71
CA GLY A 172 -9.07 -1.87 8.69
C GLY A 172 -9.16 -3.27 9.28
N SER A 173 -9.74 -4.21 8.54
CA SER A 173 -9.82 -5.62 8.94
C SER A 173 -9.56 -6.55 7.76
N TYR A 174 -8.82 -7.63 8.00
CA TYR A 174 -8.62 -8.74 7.08
C TYR A 174 -8.90 -10.06 7.80
N THR A 175 -9.67 -10.94 7.18
CA THR A 175 -10.10 -12.21 7.79
C THR A 175 -9.89 -13.39 6.86
N VAL A 176 -9.30 -14.47 7.38
CA VAL A 176 -9.15 -15.76 6.71
C VAL A 176 -9.90 -16.82 7.52
N ARG A 177 -10.64 -17.69 6.82
CA ARG A 177 -11.39 -18.80 7.41
C ARG A 177 -10.98 -20.12 6.77
N PHE A 178 -10.68 -21.13 7.58
CA PHE A 178 -10.20 -22.41 7.08
C PHE A 178 -10.54 -23.57 8.03
N LEU A 179 -10.40 -24.79 7.50
CA LEU A 179 -10.44 -26.06 8.23
C LEU A 179 -9.02 -26.59 8.38
N LEU A 180 -8.77 -27.39 9.42
CA LEU A 180 -7.49 -28.06 9.69
C LEU A 180 -7.63 -29.59 9.67
#